data_AF-A0A505HGP3-F1
#
_entry.id   AF-A0A505HGP3-F1
#
_cell.length_a   1.000
_cell.length_b   1.000
_cell.length_c   1.000
_cell.angle_alpha   90.00
_cell.angle_beta   90.00
_cell.angle_gamma   90.00
#
_symmetry.space_group_name_H-M   'P 1'
#
loop_
_entity.id
_entity.type
_entity.pdbx_description
1 polymer ?
#
loop_
_entity_poly.entity_id
_entity_poly.type
_entity_poly.pdbx_seq_one_letter_code
_entity_poly.pdbx_strand_id
1 'polypeptide(L)'
;MSHETPAGDRPLTTALAEAAGMAGHAPSVHNTQPWHWTVLPDALELRVVRERHLSAMDPEGHLLVVSCGAALHHARVALAAEGWTPVVERLPDPKEPDLLARITSLKHTGADPDAMRVVQCMQVRHTDRRPVSDEPIPTAALDDIDRAATREGVNLQLLDDTQKIQLAAAAQQAAAVEADSPELREELAYWTSRAGTGTGLPPEVLPEQAPQTTVPARDFGRAGSLPIGPGHDKTAVYGILWGADDELMSWLRAGEALSAAWLTATRHGVSLVPLSGVVEVEGTREVLRQMLAGLGFPYISMRLGVADPNHAGPPHTPRLDVTQTVDTSAVRDRLT
;
A
#
# COMPACT_ATOMS: atom_id res chain seq x y z
N MET A 1 -27.72 -32.92 -30.07
CA MET A 1 -27.55 -31.61 -29.41
C MET A 1 -26.56 -31.80 -28.30
N SER A 2 -25.29 -31.58 -28.63
CA SER A 2 -24.16 -31.73 -27.71
C SER A 2 -24.17 -30.50 -26.83
N HIS A 3 -24.42 -30.68 -25.53
CA HIS A 3 -24.16 -29.62 -24.57
C HIS A 3 -22.64 -29.43 -24.49
N GLU A 4 -22.17 -28.35 -25.08
CA GLU A 4 -20.84 -27.81 -24.81
C GLU A 4 -20.76 -27.46 -23.32
N THR A 5 -19.81 -28.09 -22.64
CA THR A 5 -19.36 -27.73 -21.29
C THR A 5 -18.70 -26.34 -21.37
N PRO A 6 -19.18 -25.31 -20.64
CA PRO A 6 -18.63 -23.97 -20.74
C PRO A 6 -17.48 -23.71 -19.75
N ALA A 7 -16.56 -22.84 -20.18
CA ALA A 7 -15.34 -22.33 -19.51
C ALA A 7 -14.20 -23.36 -19.34
N GLY A 8 -13.25 -23.36 -20.28
CA GLY A 8 -12.03 -24.15 -20.16
C GLY A 8 -11.21 -23.74 -18.94
N ASP A 9 -10.71 -24.73 -18.19
CA ASP A 9 -9.71 -24.56 -17.13
C ASP A 9 -8.58 -23.67 -17.65
N ARG A 10 -8.49 -22.43 -17.15
CA ARG A 10 -7.33 -21.58 -17.41
C ARG A 10 -6.13 -22.20 -16.69
N PRO A 11 -4.98 -22.39 -17.35
CA PRO A 11 -3.82 -23.00 -16.69
C PRO A 11 -3.42 -22.21 -15.44
N LEU A 12 -3.14 -22.93 -14.34
CA LEU A 12 -2.70 -22.32 -13.08
C LEU A 12 -1.53 -21.35 -13.28
N THR A 13 -0.58 -21.69 -14.14
CA THR A 13 0.59 -20.85 -14.46
C THR A 13 0.19 -19.49 -15.04
N THR A 14 -0.86 -19.44 -15.86
CA THR A 14 -1.41 -18.19 -16.39
C THR A 14 -2.00 -17.35 -15.26
N ALA A 15 -2.82 -17.94 -14.39
CA ALA A 15 -3.41 -17.24 -13.26
C ALA A 15 -2.35 -16.69 -12.28
N LEU A 16 -1.28 -17.46 -12.03
CA LEU A 16 -0.15 -17.00 -11.20
C LEU A 16 0.59 -15.82 -11.85
N ALA A 17 0.82 -15.85 -13.16
CA ALA A 17 1.47 -14.76 -13.89
C ALA A 17 0.60 -13.49 -13.94
N GLU A 18 -0.71 -13.64 -14.17
CA GLU A 18 -1.68 -12.54 -14.16
C GLU A 18 -1.78 -11.92 -12.76
N ALA A 19 -1.84 -12.73 -11.70
CA ALA A 19 -1.83 -12.24 -10.33
C ALA A 19 -0.55 -11.47 -9.97
N ALA A 20 0.62 -11.94 -10.42
CA ALA A 20 1.88 -11.25 -10.25
C ALA A 20 1.91 -9.91 -11.00
N GLY A 21 1.36 -9.85 -12.21
CA GLY A 21 1.21 -8.60 -12.97
C GLY A 21 0.27 -7.61 -12.27
N MET A 22 -0.88 -8.08 -11.79
CA MET A 22 -1.85 -7.27 -11.05
C MET A 22 -1.28 -6.72 -9.73
N ALA A 23 -0.39 -7.48 -9.06
CA ALA A 23 0.31 -7.01 -7.88
C ALA A 23 1.14 -5.74 -8.11
N GLY A 24 1.54 -5.46 -9.36
CA GLY A 24 2.21 -4.23 -9.74
C GLY A 24 1.40 -2.96 -9.45
N HIS A 25 0.08 -3.03 -9.31
CA HIS A 25 -0.76 -1.85 -8.98
C HIS A 25 -0.63 -1.40 -7.51
N ALA A 26 -0.05 -2.24 -6.65
CA ALA A 26 0.09 -1.97 -5.22
C ALA A 26 0.82 -0.65 -4.94
N PRO A 27 0.45 0.06 -3.86
CA PRO A 27 1.22 1.20 -3.38
C PRO A 27 2.55 0.72 -2.78
N SER A 28 3.57 1.57 -2.88
CA SER A 28 4.84 1.40 -2.16
C SER A 28 5.33 2.75 -1.65
N VAL A 29 6.13 2.72 -0.59
CA VAL A 29 6.82 3.90 -0.08
C VAL A 29 7.61 4.55 -1.22
N HIS A 30 7.41 5.86 -1.41
CA HIS A 30 7.96 6.63 -2.55
C HIS A 30 7.82 6.01 -3.95
N ASN A 31 6.85 5.11 -4.14
CA ASN A 31 6.68 4.34 -5.38
C ASN A 31 7.95 3.58 -5.80
N THR A 32 8.74 3.09 -4.83
CA THR A 32 9.97 2.31 -5.09
C THR A 32 9.69 0.96 -5.72
N GLN A 33 8.51 0.37 -5.48
CA GLN A 33 8.09 -0.95 -5.98
C GLN A 33 9.12 -2.05 -5.66
N PRO A 34 9.44 -2.29 -4.37
CA PRO A 34 10.61 -3.08 -3.95
C PRO A 34 10.36 -4.60 -3.99
N TRP A 35 9.52 -5.08 -4.90
CA TRP A 35 9.13 -6.47 -5.04
C TRP A 35 9.61 -7.08 -6.36
N HIS A 36 9.86 -8.39 -6.30
CA HIS A 36 10.06 -9.25 -7.45
C HIS A 36 9.27 -10.55 -7.25
N TRP A 37 8.58 -10.98 -8.29
CA TRP A 37 7.75 -12.17 -8.32
C TRP A 37 8.40 -13.24 -9.18
N THR A 38 8.49 -14.47 -8.68
CA THR A 38 8.92 -15.63 -9.47
C THR A 38 7.75 -16.59 -9.66
N VAL A 39 7.35 -16.79 -10.91
CA VAL A 39 6.26 -17.71 -11.29
C VAL A 39 6.85 -19.11 -11.49
N LEU A 40 6.45 -20.04 -10.63
CA LEU A 40 6.82 -21.44 -10.69
C LEU A 40 5.64 -22.29 -11.24
N PRO A 41 5.87 -23.56 -11.61
CA PRO A 41 4.82 -24.46 -12.09
C PRO A 41 3.54 -24.53 -11.24
N ASP A 42 3.68 -24.46 -9.92
CA ASP A 42 2.63 -24.67 -8.92
C ASP A 42 2.69 -23.66 -7.75
N ALA A 43 3.54 -22.64 -7.87
CA ALA A 43 3.76 -21.66 -6.81
C ALA A 43 4.09 -20.26 -7.36
N LEU A 44 3.89 -19.25 -6.52
CA LEU A 44 4.29 -17.88 -6.79
C LEU A 44 5.07 -17.36 -5.59
N GLU A 45 6.32 -16.94 -5.82
CA GLU A 45 7.21 -16.44 -4.78
C GLU A 45 7.32 -14.91 -4.84
N LEU A 46 7.23 -14.26 -3.68
CA LEU A 46 7.46 -12.83 -3.50
C LEU A 46 8.81 -12.60 -2.82
N ARG A 47 9.68 -11.84 -3.48
CA ARG A 47 10.99 -11.47 -2.98
C ARG A 47 11.18 -9.96 -2.87
N VAL A 48 12.01 -9.54 -1.92
CA VAL A 48 12.50 -8.15 -1.81
C VAL A 48 13.52 -7.86 -2.90
N VAL A 49 13.45 -6.64 -3.44
CA VAL A 49 14.50 -6.04 -4.28
C VAL A 49 15.24 -4.99 -3.46
N ARG A 50 16.41 -5.35 -2.92
CA ARG A 50 17.18 -4.51 -1.99
C ARG A 50 17.73 -3.24 -2.63
N GLU A 51 17.92 -3.22 -3.94
CA GLU A 51 18.35 -2.04 -4.69
C GLU A 51 17.30 -0.92 -4.70
N ARG A 52 16.07 -1.21 -4.25
CA ARG A 52 14.94 -0.28 -4.14
C ARG A 52 14.62 0.06 -2.67
N HIS A 53 15.53 -0.25 -1.76
CA HIS A 53 15.47 0.08 -0.34
C HIS A 53 15.80 1.56 -0.10
N LEU A 54 15.10 2.16 0.86
CA LEU A 54 15.34 3.50 1.37
C LEU A 54 16.26 3.39 2.58
N SER A 55 17.57 3.31 2.37
CA SER A 55 18.53 2.99 3.43
C SER A 55 18.71 4.10 4.46
N ALA A 56 18.38 5.35 4.11
CA ALA A 56 18.40 6.46 5.07
C ALA A 56 17.06 6.56 5.82
N MET A 57 15.93 6.51 5.10
CA MET A 57 14.59 6.73 5.65
C MET A 57 13.96 5.51 6.33
N ASP A 58 14.30 4.32 5.86
CA ASP A 58 13.76 3.05 6.35
C ASP A 58 14.90 2.06 6.62
N PRO A 59 15.89 2.37 7.47
CA PRO A 59 17.11 1.58 7.59
C PRO A 59 16.86 0.09 7.93
N GLU A 60 15.81 -0.21 8.70
CA GLU A 60 15.40 -1.58 9.03
C GLU A 60 14.56 -2.27 7.93
N GLY A 61 14.09 -1.53 6.93
CA GLY A 61 13.30 -2.07 5.81
C GLY A 61 11.83 -2.34 6.16
N HIS A 62 11.29 -1.73 7.21
CA HIS A 62 9.91 -1.91 7.64
C HIS A 62 8.91 -1.43 6.59
N LEU A 63 9.10 -0.22 6.04
CA LEU A 63 8.21 0.34 5.01
C LEU A 63 8.38 -0.37 3.67
N LEU A 64 9.58 -0.86 3.37
CA LEU A 64 9.83 -1.77 2.27
C LEU A 64 8.96 -3.03 2.40
N VAL A 65 8.93 -3.64 3.59
CA VAL A 65 8.18 -4.88 3.84
C VAL A 65 6.66 -4.62 3.81
N VAL A 66 6.20 -3.49 4.34
CA VAL A 66 4.80 -3.03 4.17
C VAL A 66 4.43 -2.90 2.70
N SER A 67 5.33 -2.35 1.88
CA SER A 67 5.11 -2.22 0.44
C SER A 67 4.95 -3.60 -0.22
N CYS A 68 5.82 -4.56 0.12
CA CYS A 68 5.71 -5.94 -0.36
C CYS A 68 4.44 -6.65 0.14
N GLY A 69 4.02 -6.42 1.38
CA GLY A 69 2.75 -6.95 1.91
C GLY A 69 1.54 -6.43 1.13
N ALA A 70 1.57 -5.16 0.73
CA ALA A 70 0.50 -4.61 -0.11
C ALA A 70 0.45 -5.32 -1.48
N ALA A 71 1.62 -5.59 -2.10
CA ALA A 71 1.71 -6.38 -3.33
C ALA A 71 1.22 -7.82 -3.14
N LEU A 72 1.56 -8.47 -2.01
CA LEU A 72 1.09 -9.81 -1.67
C LEU A 72 -0.44 -9.88 -1.61
N HIS A 73 -1.08 -8.91 -0.95
CA HIS A 73 -2.52 -8.83 -0.89
C HIS A 73 -3.16 -8.58 -2.28
N HIS A 74 -2.55 -7.75 -3.13
CA HIS A 74 -3.03 -7.57 -4.50
C HIS A 74 -2.98 -8.89 -5.31
N ALA A 75 -1.89 -9.65 -5.22
CA ALA A 75 -1.79 -10.96 -5.87
C ALA A 75 -2.87 -11.93 -5.36
N ARG A 76 -3.09 -12.00 -4.04
CA ARG A 76 -4.13 -12.84 -3.43
C ARG A 76 -5.54 -12.49 -3.92
N VAL A 77 -5.85 -11.21 -4.01
CA VAL A 77 -7.16 -10.75 -4.51
C VAL A 77 -7.34 -11.05 -6.01
N ALA A 78 -6.30 -10.90 -6.82
CA ALA A 78 -6.34 -11.27 -8.23
C ALA A 78 -6.60 -12.78 -8.41
N LEU A 79 -5.90 -13.64 -7.65
CA LEU A 79 -6.15 -15.09 -7.65
C LEU A 79 -7.59 -15.42 -7.24
N ALA A 80 -8.12 -14.79 -6.18
CA ALA A 80 -9.49 -15.01 -5.73
C ALA A 80 -10.53 -14.58 -6.79
N ALA A 81 -10.29 -13.48 -7.50
CA ALA A 81 -11.14 -13.02 -8.60
C ALA A 81 -11.19 -14.01 -9.77
N GLU A 82 -10.10 -14.75 -9.99
CA GLU A 82 -10.02 -15.84 -10.97
C GLU A 82 -10.48 -17.20 -10.42
N GLY A 83 -10.87 -17.25 -9.15
CA GLY A 83 -11.43 -18.44 -8.52
C GLY A 83 -10.41 -19.39 -7.90
N TRP A 84 -9.18 -18.92 -7.70
CA TRP A 84 -8.13 -19.66 -7.01
C TRP A 84 -8.06 -19.27 -5.54
N THR A 85 -8.23 -20.25 -4.65
CA THR A 85 -7.98 -20.10 -3.21
C THR A 85 -6.59 -20.65 -2.88
N PRO A 86 -5.60 -19.80 -2.51
CA PRO A 86 -4.25 -20.24 -2.20
C PRO A 86 -4.02 -20.53 -0.71
N VAL A 87 -2.96 -21.28 -0.42
CA VAL A 87 -2.26 -21.24 0.87
C VAL A 87 -1.11 -20.22 0.75
N VAL A 88 -0.96 -19.36 1.75
CA VAL A 88 0.08 -18.31 1.76
C VAL A 88 1.02 -18.55 2.93
N GLU A 89 2.22 -19.04 2.61
CA GLU A 89 3.33 -19.21 3.55
C GLU A 89 4.12 -17.90 3.58
N ARG A 90 4.14 -17.22 4.72
CA ARG A 90 4.89 -15.96 4.90
C ARG A 90 6.21 -16.27 5.59
N LEU A 91 7.28 -15.61 5.16
CA LEU A 91 8.65 -15.84 5.63
C LEU A 91 9.00 -17.34 5.66
N PRO A 92 8.83 -18.07 4.53
CA PRO A 92 8.86 -19.53 4.53
C PRO A 92 10.23 -20.14 4.85
N ASP A 93 11.33 -19.41 4.63
CA ASP A 93 12.68 -19.89 4.94
C ASP A 93 13.52 -18.80 5.65
N PRO A 94 13.88 -18.99 6.93
CA PRO A 94 14.77 -18.08 7.66
C PRO A 94 16.17 -17.91 7.04
N LYS A 95 16.61 -18.83 6.17
CA LYS A 95 17.89 -18.75 5.44
C LYS A 95 17.80 -17.92 4.18
N GLU A 96 16.58 -17.62 3.71
CA GLU A 96 16.31 -16.75 2.57
C GLU A 96 15.53 -15.51 3.03
N PRO A 97 16.17 -14.56 3.72
CA PRO A 97 15.49 -13.41 4.33
C PRO A 97 14.79 -12.49 3.32
N ASP A 98 15.16 -12.58 2.04
CA ASP A 98 14.51 -11.83 0.96
C ASP A 98 13.26 -12.50 0.43
N LEU A 99 13.02 -13.80 0.72
CA LEU A 99 11.79 -14.52 0.36
C LEU A 99 10.70 -14.21 1.38
N LEU A 100 9.82 -13.27 1.07
CA LEU A 100 8.80 -12.79 1.99
C LEU A 100 7.55 -13.67 2.01
N ALA A 101 7.18 -14.25 0.87
CA ALA A 101 6.03 -15.13 0.81
C ALA A 101 6.13 -16.14 -0.33
N ARG A 102 5.48 -17.29 -0.13
CA ARG A 102 5.22 -18.29 -1.15
C ARG A 102 3.73 -18.63 -1.15
N ILE A 103 3.10 -18.48 -2.32
CA ILE A 103 1.71 -18.84 -2.58
C ILE A 103 1.72 -20.24 -3.21
N THR A 104 1.07 -21.21 -2.58
CA THR A 104 1.06 -22.62 -3.00
C THR A 104 -0.33 -23.24 -2.87
N SER A 105 -0.44 -24.53 -3.20
CA SER A 105 -1.61 -25.36 -2.89
C SER A 105 -2.94 -24.77 -3.37
N LEU A 106 -2.92 -24.16 -4.56
CA LEU A 106 -4.06 -23.42 -5.11
C LEU A 106 -5.19 -24.38 -5.49
N LYS A 107 -6.39 -24.10 -4.95
CA LYS A 107 -7.61 -24.85 -5.28
C LYS A 107 -8.53 -23.96 -6.07
N HIS A 108 -9.04 -24.47 -7.20
CA HIS A 108 -10.07 -23.77 -7.94
C HIS A 108 -11.42 -23.95 -7.25
N THR A 109 -11.92 -22.87 -6.65
CA THR A 109 -13.16 -22.83 -5.87
C THR A 109 -14.27 -22.04 -6.57
N GLY A 110 -14.00 -21.52 -7.77
CA GLY A 110 -14.88 -20.61 -8.51
C GLY A 110 -14.62 -19.14 -8.15
N ALA A 111 -14.82 -18.25 -9.12
CA ALA A 111 -14.52 -16.83 -9.00
C ALA A 111 -15.29 -16.17 -7.84
N ASP A 112 -14.58 -15.40 -7.01
CA ASP A 112 -15.17 -14.61 -5.93
C ASP A 112 -15.68 -13.27 -6.48
N PRO A 113 -17.02 -13.03 -6.50
CA PRO A 113 -17.59 -11.79 -7.03
C PRO A 113 -17.14 -10.54 -6.27
N ASP A 114 -16.83 -10.65 -4.98
CA ASP A 114 -16.32 -9.52 -4.21
C ASP A 114 -14.88 -9.21 -4.61
N ALA A 115 -14.04 -10.23 -4.75
CA ALA A 115 -12.66 -10.07 -5.25
C ALA A 115 -12.64 -9.45 -6.66
N MET A 116 -13.53 -9.86 -7.56
CA MET A 116 -13.66 -9.25 -8.90
C MET A 116 -13.92 -7.74 -8.84
N ARG A 117 -14.76 -7.28 -7.92
CA ARG A 117 -15.00 -5.83 -7.72
C ARG A 117 -13.79 -5.13 -7.12
N VAL A 118 -13.07 -5.79 -6.20
CA VAL A 118 -11.86 -5.24 -5.58
C VAL A 118 -10.72 -5.12 -6.60
N VAL A 119 -10.59 -6.05 -7.57
CA VAL A 119 -9.62 -5.95 -8.68
C VAL A 119 -9.82 -4.66 -9.48
N GLN A 120 -11.06 -4.24 -9.75
CA GLN A 120 -11.33 -2.96 -10.42
C GLN A 120 -10.83 -1.76 -9.60
N CYS A 121 -10.90 -1.86 -8.26
CA CYS A 121 -10.39 -0.81 -7.37
C CYS A 121 -8.87 -0.66 -7.45
N MET A 122 -8.11 -1.72 -7.78
CA MET A 122 -6.64 -1.64 -7.93
C MET A 122 -6.23 -0.66 -9.03
N GLN A 123 -7.02 -0.57 -10.10
CA GLN A 123 -6.72 0.26 -11.26
C GLN A 123 -7.03 1.74 -11.03
N VAL A 124 -8.07 2.04 -10.24
CA VAL A 124 -8.51 3.42 -9.99
C VAL A 124 -7.95 4.00 -8.69
N ARG A 125 -7.43 3.17 -7.78
CA ARG A 125 -6.79 3.62 -6.54
C ARG A 125 -5.56 4.49 -6.85
N HIS A 126 -5.51 5.65 -6.23
CA HIS A 126 -4.38 6.56 -6.27
C HIS A 126 -4.23 7.26 -4.92
N THR A 127 -3.09 7.93 -4.72
CA THR A 127 -2.85 8.77 -3.54
C THR A 127 -3.18 10.20 -3.91
N ASP A 128 -4.28 10.74 -3.37
CA ASP A 128 -4.63 12.14 -3.53
C ASP A 128 -4.23 12.95 -2.30
N ARG A 129 -3.17 13.75 -2.46
CA ARG A 129 -2.58 14.57 -1.38
C ARG A 129 -3.29 15.91 -1.20
N ARG A 130 -4.32 16.22 -2.00
CA ARG A 130 -5.13 17.42 -1.84
C ARG A 130 -5.99 17.31 -0.57
N PRO A 131 -6.47 18.44 -0.01
CA PRO A 131 -7.49 18.40 1.02
C PRO A 131 -8.73 17.62 0.56
N VAL A 132 -9.36 16.91 1.49
CA VAL A 132 -10.62 16.18 1.23
C VAL A 132 -11.80 17.16 1.21
N SER A 133 -12.92 16.71 0.63
CA SER A 133 -14.17 17.50 0.64
C SER A 133 -14.73 17.65 2.06
N ASP A 134 -15.66 18.59 2.26
CA ASP A 134 -16.37 18.77 3.54
C ASP A 134 -17.48 17.71 3.78
N GLU A 135 -17.57 16.67 2.95
CA GLU A 135 -18.50 15.56 3.15
C GLU A 135 -17.94 14.56 4.17
N PRO A 136 -18.70 14.19 5.22
CA PRO A 136 -18.25 13.19 6.18
C PRO A 136 -18.25 11.79 5.55
N ILE A 137 -17.28 10.96 5.93
CA ILE A 137 -17.28 9.54 5.55
C ILE A 137 -18.44 8.84 6.27
N PRO A 138 -19.30 8.09 5.57
CA PRO A 138 -20.34 7.28 6.21
C PRO A 138 -19.74 6.28 7.22
N THR A 139 -20.32 6.16 8.41
CA THR A 139 -19.85 5.22 9.45
C THR A 139 -19.74 3.79 8.94
N ALA A 140 -20.70 3.32 8.14
CA ALA A 140 -20.66 2.00 7.54
C ALA A 140 -19.42 1.79 6.63
N ALA A 141 -18.95 2.83 5.94
CA ALA A 141 -17.73 2.74 5.14
C ALA A 141 -16.49 2.64 6.03
N LEU A 142 -16.45 3.39 7.14
CA LEU A 142 -15.36 3.27 8.12
C LEU A 142 -15.33 1.87 8.76
N ASP A 143 -16.48 1.32 9.12
CA ASP A 143 -16.58 -0.04 9.68
C ASP A 143 -16.13 -1.10 8.66
N ASP A 144 -16.46 -0.93 7.38
CA ASP A 144 -16.01 -1.82 6.30
C ASP A 144 -14.49 -1.77 6.12
N ILE A 145 -13.89 -0.58 6.18
CA ILE A 145 -12.44 -0.36 6.08
C ILE A 145 -11.72 -1.01 7.27
N ASP A 146 -12.21 -0.80 8.50
CA ASP A 146 -11.67 -1.43 9.70
C ASP A 146 -11.74 -2.96 9.65
N ARG A 147 -12.90 -3.51 9.26
CA ARG A 147 -13.03 -4.97 9.08
C ARG A 147 -12.11 -5.52 8.01
N ALA A 148 -11.83 -4.77 6.94
CA ALA A 148 -10.89 -5.19 5.92
C ALA A 148 -9.45 -5.30 6.46
N ALA A 149 -8.99 -4.33 7.24
CA ALA A 149 -7.69 -4.41 7.92
C ALA A 149 -7.64 -5.57 8.93
N THR A 150 -8.68 -5.69 9.77
CA THR A 150 -8.75 -6.70 10.84
C THR A 150 -8.74 -8.13 10.31
N ARG A 151 -9.36 -8.39 9.14
CA ARG A 151 -9.30 -9.72 8.48
C ARG A 151 -7.88 -10.12 8.09
N GLU A 152 -7.00 -9.15 7.87
CA GLU A 152 -5.58 -9.38 7.59
C GLU A 152 -4.72 -9.45 8.86
N GLY A 153 -5.34 -9.41 10.05
CA GLY A 153 -4.67 -9.60 11.35
C GLY A 153 -4.07 -8.32 11.93
N VAL A 154 -4.48 -7.15 11.45
CA VAL A 154 -3.97 -5.84 11.89
C VAL A 154 -5.14 -4.94 12.26
N ASN A 155 -5.04 -4.27 13.40
CA ASN A 155 -6.10 -3.40 13.92
C ASN A 155 -6.00 -2.01 13.28
N LEU A 156 -7.15 -1.33 13.09
CA LEU A 156 -7.22 0.07 12.71
C LEU A 156 -7.79 0.90 13.88
N GLN A 157 -6.97 1.78 14.45
CA GLN A 157 -7.44 2.77 15.43
C GLN A 157 -7.82 4.06 14.71
N LEU A 158 -9.11 4.42 14.70
CA LEU A 158 -9.56 5.75 14.27
C LEU A 158 -9.33 6.77 15.39
N LEU A 159 -8.84 7.95 15.04
CA LEU A 159 -8.37 8.95 16.00
C LEU A 159 -9.46 9.98 16.35
N ASP A 160 -9.58 10.28 17.64
CA ASP A 160 -10.38 11.42 18.12
C ASP A 160 -9.65 12.77 17.89
N ASP A 161 -10.32 13.88 18.18
CA ASP A 161 -9.75 15.21 17.95
C ASP A 161 -8.49 15.51 18.77
N THR A 162 -8.36 14.94 19.96
CA THR A 162 -7.14 15.09 20.79
C THR A 162 -5.99 14.32 20.16
N GLN A 163 -6.24 13.08 19.76
CA GLN A 163 -5.28 12.23 19.07
C GLN A 163 -4.86 12.79 17.71
N LYS A 164 -5.77 13.45 16.97
CA LYS A 164 -5.43 14.16 15.72
C LYS A 164 -4.41 15.27 15.97
N ILE A 165 -4.55 16.05 17.04
CA ILE A 165 -3.59 17.10 17.41
C ILE A 165 -2.23 16.49 17.78
N GLN A 166 -2.23 15.38 18.53
CA GLN A 166 -1.00 14.64 18.86
C GLN A 166 -0.30 14.11 17.60
N LEU A 167 -1.05 13.53 16.66
CA LEU A 167 -0.53 13.08 15.38
C LEU A 167 0.03 14.25 14.56
N ALA A 168 -0.64 15.40 14.56
CA ALA A 168 -0.17 16.60 13.88
C ALA A 168 1.16 17.11 14.45
N ALA A 169 1.30 17.14 15.78
CA ALA A 169 2.55 17.51 16.45
C ALA A 169 3.68 16.50 16.13
N ALA A 170 3.38 15.20 16.17
CA ALA A 170 4.33 14.15 15.80
C ALA A 170 4.79 14.29 14.34
N ALA A 171 3.88 14.61 13.42
CA ALA A 171 4.22 14.81 12.00
C ALA A 171 5.11 16.04 11.79
N GLN A 172 4.87 17.15 12.50
CA GLN A 172 5.75 18.32 12.46
C GLN A 172 7.15 18.00 13.00
N GLN A 173 7.23 17.27 14.11
CA GLN A 173 8.49 16.86 14.70
C GLN A 173 9.27 15.91 13.77
N ALA A 174 8.60 14.93 13.15
CA ALA A 174 9.22 14.04 12.18
C ALA A 174 9.79 14.84 10.99
N ALA A 175 9.00 15.76 10.43
CA ALA A 175 9.45 16.61 9.33
C ALA A 175 10.68 17.48 9.70
N ALA A 176 10.74 18.00 10.93
CA ALA A 176 11.92 18.75 11.39
C ALA A 176 13.18 17.86 11.48
N VAL A 177 13.05 16.65 12.02
CA VAL A 177 14.16 15.67 12.07
C VAL A 177 14.62 15.29 10.66
N GLU A 178 13.69 15.04 9.75
CA GLU A 178 13.99 14.72 8.35
C GLU A 178 14.69 15.88 7.63
N ALA A 179 14.25 17.12 7.85
CA ALA A 179 14.84 18.31 7.22
C ALA A 179 16.29 18.57 7.65
N ASP A 180 16.62 18.26 8.91
CA ASP A 180 17.96 18.43 9.47
C ASP A 180 18.95 17.34 9.03
N SER A 181 18.50 16.23 8.44
CA SER A 181 19.37 15.16 7.92
C SER A 181 19.72 15.37 6.44
N PRO A 182 21.01 15.55 6.10
CA PRO A 182 21.47 15.56 4.71
C PRO A 182 21.16 14.27 3.96
N GLU A 183 21.32 13.12 4.59
CA GLU A 183 21.15 11.79 3.99
C GLU A 183 19.69 11.55 3.58
N LEU A 184 18.74 11.90 4.46
CA LEU A 184 17.30 11.81 4.17
C LEU A 184 16.91 12.74 3.02
N ARG A 185 17.44 13.96 2.99
CA ARG A 185 17.17 14.92 1.90
C ARG A 185 17.73 14.43 0.57
N GLU A 186 18.93 13.84 0.55
CA GLU A 186 19.53 13.28 -0.66
C GLU A 186 18.74 12.08 -1.19
N GLU A 187 18.34 11.15 -0.31
CA GLU A 187 17.53 9.99 -0.69
C GLU A 187 16.14 10.40 -1.21
N LEU A 188 15.48 11.36 -0.55
CA LEU A 188 14.20 11.91 -0.99
C LEU A 188 14.32 12.60 -2.35
N ALA A 189 15.37 13.39 -2.56
CA ALA A 189 15.66 14.02 -3.85
C ALA A 189 15.90 12.98 -4.95
N TYR A 190 16.63 11.91 -4.63
CA TYR A 190 16.86 10.79 -5.54
C TYR A 190 15.52 10.16 -5.97
N TRP A 191 14.68 9.70 -5.03
CA TRP A 191 13.44 8.99 -5.38
C TRP A 191 12.36 9.88 -6.00
N THR A 192 12.33 11.17 -5.66
CA THR A 192 11.43 12.10 -6.34
C THR A 192 11.91 12.44 -7.76
N SER A 193 13.22 12.41 -8.05
CA SER A 193 13.75 12.71 -9.40
C SER A 193 13.50 11.62 -10.46
N ARG A 194 13.08 10.41 -10.05
CA ARG A 194 13.03 9.20 -10.89
C ARG A 194 11.78 9.02 -11.75
N ALA A 195 10.95 10.06 -11.89
CA ALA A 195 9.66 10.04 -12.61
C ALA A 195 9.66 9.31 -13.97
N GLY A 196 10.76 9.37 -14.74
CA GLY A 196 10.90 8.74 -16.05
C GLY A 196 11.33 7.26 -16.06
N THR A 197 11.55 6.63 -14.90
CA THR A 197 12.13 5.27 -14.79
C THR A 197 11.12 4.20 -14.38
N GLY A 198 9.84 4.53 -14.33
CA GLY A 198 8.79 3.65 -13.82
C GLY A 198 8.69 3.62 -12.29
N THR A 199 9.61 4.25 -11.56
CA THR A 199 9.65 4.37 -10.10
C THR A 199 9.60 5.82 -9.65
N GLY A 200 9.43 6.06 -8.35
CA GLY A 200 9.47 7.40 -7.79
C GLY A 200 8.17 8.19 -7.96
N LEU A 201 8.19 9.42 -7.48
CA LEU A 201 7.03 10.31 -7.48
C LEU A 201 7.18 11.39 -8.56
N PRO A 202 6.36 11.34 -9.62
CA PRO A 202 6.38 12.37 -10.65
C PRO A 202 5.79 13.71 -10.13
N PRO A 203 6.17 14.87 -10.69
CA PRO A 203 5.71 16.17 -10.19
C PRO A 203 4.18 16.31 -10.10
N GLU A 204 3.44 15.65 -10.99
CA GLU A 204 1.98 15.77 -11.13
C GLU A 204 1.20 15.13 -9.97
N VAL A 205 1.86 14.33 -9.11
CA VAL A 205 1.27 13.76 -7.89
C VAL A 205 1.77 14.44 -6.61
N LEU A 206 2.67 15.41 -6.74
CA LEU A 206 3.20 16.22 -5.66
C LEU A 206 2.49 17.58 -5.63
N PRO A 207 2.01 18.05 -4.47
CA PRO A 207 1.41 19.38 -4.32
C PRO A 207 2.28 20.51 -4.88
N GLU A 208 1.69 21.46 -5.62
CA GLU A 208 2.39 22.68 -6.05
C GLU A 208 2.76 23.60 -4.87
N GLN A 209 2.02 23.50 -3.78
CA GLN A 209 2.24 24.18 -2.51
C GLN A 209 1.77 23.30 -1.36
N ALA A 210 2.21 23.58 -0.13
CA ALA A 210 1.78 22.82 1.05
C ALA A 210 0.25 22.90 1.22
N PRO A 211 -0.48 21.76 1.22
CA PRO A 211 -1.91 21.77 1.44
C PRO A 211 -2.25 22.11 2.89
N GLN A 212 -3.36 22.82 3.09
CA GLN A 212 -3.87 23.11 4.43
C GLN A 212 -4.59 21.86 4.95
N THR A 213 -3.90 21.04 5.74
CA THR A 213 -4.44 19.80 6.31
C THR A 213 -4.30 19.78 7.83
N THR A 214 -5.20 19.08 8.54
CA THR A 214 -5.17 19.01 10.00
C THR A 214 -3.88 18.39 10.53
N VAL A 215 -3.46 17.28 9.93
CA VAL A 215 -2.11 16.71 10.10
C VAL A 215 -1.29 17.11 8.88
N PRO A 216 -0.13 17.74 9.02
CA PRO A 216 0.65 18.21 7.88
C PRO A 216 1.09 17.05 7.00
N ALA A 217 1.02 17.26 5.69
CA ALA A 217 1.57 16.32 4.72
C ALA A 217 3.10 16.32 4.78
N ARG A 218 3.72 15.23 4.30
CA ARG A 218 5.17 15.16 4.09
C ARG A 218 5.63 16.26 3.14
N ASP A 219 6.70 16.94 3.52
CA ASP A 219 7.47 17.79 2.61
C ASP A 219 8.36 16.89 1.73
N PHE A 220 8.19 16.96 0.41
CA PHE A 220 8.98 16.19 -0.54
C PHE A 220 10.28 16.91 -0.96
N GLY A 221 10.62 18.02 -0.30
CA GLY A 221 11.81 18.84 -0.57
C GLY A 221 11.72 19.66 -1.85
N ARG A 222 10.60 19.58 -2.57
CA ARG A 222 10.32 20.35 -3.80
C ARG A 222 8.82 20.47 -4.04
N ALA A 223 8.42 21.56 -4.66
CA ALA A 223 7.07 21.71 -5.21
C ALA A 223 6.86 20.78 -6.41
N GLY A 224 5.66 20.22 -6.52
CA GLY A 224 5.19 19.53 -7.71
C GLY A 224 4.34 20.43 -8.61
N SER A 225 3.39 19.82 -9.31
CA SER A 225 2.43 20.49 -10.20
C SER A 225 0.98 20.09 -9.93
N LEU A 226 0.70 19.33 -8.85
CA LEU A 226 -0.67 19.01 -8.44
C LEU A 226 -1.35 20.26 -7.87
N PRO A 227 -2.42 20.77 -8.49
CA PRO A 227 -3.11 21.97 -8.01
C PRO A 227 -3.75 21.74 -6.65
N ILE A 228 -3.61 22.71 -5.75
CA ILE A 228 -4.19 22.64 -4.40
C ILE A 228 -5.38 23.60 -4.27
N GLY A 229 -6.56 23.03 -4.02
CA GLY A 229 -7.77 23.79 -3.73
C GLY A 229 -7.79 24.35 -2.30
N PRO A 230 -8.77 25.22 -1.98
CA PRO A 230 -8.87 25.91 -0.69
C PRO A 230 -9.43 25.05 0.45
N GLY A 231 -9.41 23.72 0.35
CA GLY A 231 -9.93 22.82 1.38
C GLY A 231 -9.02 22.76 2.62
N HIS A 232 -9.56 22.31 3.76
CA HIS A 232 -8.87 22.33 5.06
C HIS A 232 -8.97 21.03 5.88
N ASP A 233 -9.40 19.90 5.28
CA ASP A 233 -9.52 18.60 5.96
C ASP A 233 -10.42 18.59 7.22
N LYS A 234 -11.46 19.43 7.26
CA LYS A 234 -12.36 19.53 8.43
C LYS A 234 -13.08 18.23 8.75
N THR A 235 -13.41 17.44 7.74
CA THR A 235 -14.09 16.15 7.86
C THR A 235 -13.15 14.96 7.65
N ALA A 236 -11.85 15.21 7.53
CA ALA A 236 -10.87 14.13 7.39
C ALA A 236 -10.86 13.26 8.65
N VAL A 237 -10.84 11.95 8.43
CA VAL A 237 -10.64 10.95 9.48
C VAL A 237 -9.19 10.52 9.45
N TYR A 238 -8.56 10.39 10.61
CA TYR A 238 -7.19 9.89 10.72
C TYR A 238 -7.21 8.57 11.46
N GLY A 239 -6.29 7.69 11.11
CA GLY A 239 -6.18 6.38 11.75
C GLY A 239 -4.75 5.84 11.77
N ILE A 240 -4.52 4.83 12.60
CA ILE A 240 -3.25 4.13 12.75
C ILE A 240 -3.50 2.63 12.59
N LEU A 241 -2.79 1.98 11.66
CA LEU A 241 -2.67 0.53 11.65
C LEU A 241 -1.65 0.09 12.68
N TRP A 242 -2.03 -0.88 13.51
CA TRP A 242 -1.20 -1.36 14.61
C TRP A 242 -1.44 -2.84 14.93
N GLY A 243 -0.49 -3.46 15.61
CA GLY A 243 -0.55 -4.87 16.02
C GLY A 243 0.26 -5.15 17.28
N ALA A 244 0.22 -6.39 17.76
CA ALA A 244 0.82 -6.77 19.03
C ALA A 244 2.35 -6.88 19.00
N ASP A 245 2.93 -7.17 17.83
CA ASP A 245 4.34 -7.51 17.67
C ASP A 245 5.04 -6.57 16.67
N ASP A 246 6.34 -6.34 16.85
CA ASP A 246 7.16 -5.48 15.96
C ASP A 246 8.13 -6.29 15.09
N GLU A 247 7.71 -7.47 14.67
CA GLU A 247 8.52 -8.40 13.88
C GLU A 247 8.27 -8.23 12.37
N LEU A 248 9.20 -8.73 11.55
CA LEU A 248 9.12 -8.69 10.09
C LEU A 248 7.77 -9.21 9.54
N MET A 249 7.25 -10.27 10.15
CA MET A 249 5.94 -10.84 9.82
C MET A 249 4.81 -9.83 10.02
N SER A 250 4.87 -9.06 11.10
CA SER A 250 3.86 -8.07 11.46
C SER A 250 3.85 -6.90 10.49
N TRP A 251 5.03 -6.46 10.04
CA TRP A 251 5.15 -5.45 8.98
C TRP A 251 4.63 -5.95 7.63
N LEU A 252 4.86 -7.22 7.29
CA LEU A 252 4.32 -7.83 6.08
C LEU A 252 2.78 -7.85 6.13
N ARG A 253 2.23 -8.27 7.28
CA ARG A 253 0.78 -8.24 7.55
C ARG A 253 0.21 -6.83 7.52
N ALA A 254 0.94 -5.84 8.03
CA ALA A 254 0.55 -4.42 7.95
C ALA A 254 0.43 -3.94 6.51
N GLY A 255 1.29 -4.41 5.61
CA GLY A 255 1.16 -4.18 4.17
C GLY A 255 -0.12 -4.77 3.58
N GLU A 256 -0.42 -6.02 3.92
CA GLU A 256 -1.65 -6.68 3.46
C GLU A 256 -2.90 -5.95 3.96
N ALA A 257 -2.92 -5.58 5.24
CA ALA A 257 -4.00 -4.83 5.86
C ALA A 257 -4.16 -3.42 5.27
N LEU A 258 -3.06 -2.71 5.01
CA LEU A 258 -3.07 -1.43 4.33
C LEU A 258 -3.70 -1.55 2.94
N SER A 259 -3.34 -2.58 2.18
CA SER A 259 -3.95 -2.83 0.89
C SER A 259 -5.44 -3.14 1.00
N ALA A 260 -5.85 -3.99 1.96
CA ALA A 260 -7.25 -4.35 2.16
C ALA A 260 -8.11 -3.13 2.52
N ALA A 261 -7.63 -2.32 3.47
CA ALA A 261 -8.26 -1.07 3.89
C ALA A 261 -8.37 -0.07 2.73
N TRP A 262 -7.29 0.11 1.95
CA TRP A 262 -7.26 1.10 0.86
C TRP A 262 -8.15 0.72 -0.32
N LEU A 263 -8.13 -0.56 -0.73
CA LEU A 263 -9.02 -1.00 -1.80
C LEU A 263 -10.49 -0.96 -1.37
N THR A 264 -10.78 -1.25 -0.10
CA THR A 264 -12.13 -1.09 0.47
C THR A 264 -12.54 0.38 0.50
N ALA A 265 -11.67 1.29 0.96
CA ALA A 265 -11.91 2.73 0.93
C ALA A 265 -12.22 3.21 -0.49
N THR A 266 -11.42 2.78 -1.47
CA THR A 266 -11.59 3.11 -2.89
C THR A 266 -12.97 2.66 -3.40
N ARG A 267 -13.43 1.47 -3.02
CA ARG A 267 -14.77 0.95 -3.36
C ARG A 267 -15.89 1.82 -2.82
N HIS A 268 -15.69 2.47 -1.69
CA HIS A 268 -16.64 3.41 -1.06
C HIS A 268 -16.46 4.86 -1.53
N GLY A 269 -15.58 5.15 -2.50
CA GLY A 269 -15.29 6.52 -2.93
C GLY A 269 -14.48 7.33 -1.89
N VAL A 270 -13.86 6.66 -0.93
CA VAL A 270 -13.03 7.27 0.11
C VAL A 270 -11.57 7.27 -0.34
N SER A 271 -10.97 8.45 -0.37
CA SER A 271 -9.52 8.62 -0.55
C SER A 271 -8.79 8.21 0.72
N LEU A 272 -7.66 7.51 0.55
CA LEU A 272 -6.75 7.13 1.64
C LEU A 272 -5.34 7.58 1.28
N VAL A 273 -4.69 8.27 2.22
CA VAL A 273 -3.28 8.70 2.11
C VAL A 273 -2.50 8.14 3.30
N PRO A 274 -1.52 7.25 3.09
CA PRO A 274 -0.60 6.84 4.15
C PRO A 274 0.30 8.00 4.57
N LEU A 275 0.55 8.09 5.87
CA LEU A 275 1.39 9.08 6.54
C LEU A 275 2.51 8.32 7.26
N SER A 276 3.56 7.94 6.54
CA SER A 276 4.63 7.10 7.08
C SER A 276 5.67 7.86 7.92
N GLY A 277 5.86 9.17 7.72
CA GLY A 277 6.92 9.92 8.42
C GLY A 277 6.89 9.86 9.95
N VAL A 278 5.69 9.78 10.51
CA VAL A 278 5.51 9.64 11.97
C VAL A 278 5.99 8.31 12.53
N VAL A 279 6.16 7.27 11.69
CA VAL A 279 6.72 5.97 12.10
C VAL A 279 8.18 5.79 11.69
N GLU A 280 8.70 6.63 10.79
CA GLU A 280 10.10 6.60 10.33
C GLU A 280 11.07 7.15 11.37
N VAL A 281 10.61 8.07 12.23
CA VAL A 281 11.40 8.63 13.32
C VAL A 281 11.04 7.93 14.64
N GLU A 282 12.03 7.31 15.29
CA GLU A 282 11.85 6.54 16.55
C GLU A 282 11.05 7.33 17.61
N GLY A 283 11.45 8.57 17.86
CA GLY A 283 10.81 9.42 18.86
C GLY A 283 9.33 9.71 18.58
N THR A 284 8.96 9.91 17.31
CA THR A 284 7.55 10.14 16.94
C THR A 284 6.76 8.84 16.89
N ARG A 285 7.41 7.72 16.54
CA ARG A 285 6.80 6.40 16.59
C ARG A 285 6.41 6.01 18.01
N GLU A 286 7.23 6.37 19.01
CA GLU A 286 6.90 6.18 20.42
C GLU A 286 5.72 7.07 20.87
N VAL A 287 5.57 8.29 20.34
CA VAL A 287 4.36 9.10 20.57
C VAL A 287 3.11 8.38 20.06
N LEU A 288 3.15 7.79 18.86
CA LEU A 288 2.04 7.00 18.33
C LEU A 288 1.73 5.79 19.20
N ARG A 289 2.76 5.12 19.74
CA ARG A 289 2.58 4.00 20.67
C ARG A 289 1.86 4.42 21.95
N GLN A 290 2.16 5.61 22.47
CA GLN A 290 1.45 6.18 23.62
C GLN A 290 0.01 6.56 23.28
N MET A 291 -0.26 7.05 22.07
CA MET A 291 -1.63 7.31 21.60
C MET A 291 -2.49 6.04 21.56
N LEU A 292 -1.85 4.88 21.34
CA LEU A 292 -2.46 3.56 21.41
C LEU A 292 -2.50 3.02 22.86
N ALA A 293 -2.27 3.85 23.88
CA ALA A 293 -2.18 3.44 25.29
C ALA A 293 -1.21 2.28 25.55
N GLY A 294 -0.16 2.14 24.71
CA GLY A 294 0.81 1.06 24.80
C GLY A 294 0.27 -0.32 24.42
N LEU A 295 -0.92 -0.41 23.79
CA LEU A 295 -1.57 -1.67 23.43
C LEU A 295 -0.81 -2.47 22.36
N GLY A 296 0.05 -1.82 21.56
CA GLY A 296 0.83 -2.47 20.52
C GLY A 296 1.73 -1.51 19.76
N PHE A 297 2.23 -1.95 18.62
CA PHE A 297 3.19 -1.24 17.78
C PHE A 297 2.49 -0.59 16.57
N PRO A 298 2.70 0.72 16.34
CA PRO A 298 2.18 1.39 15.16
C PRO A 298 2.99 1.03 13.91
N TYR A 299 2.30 0.68 12.83
CA TYR A 299 2.91 0.36 11.53
C TYR A 299 2.78 1.50 10.52
N ILE A 300 1.58 2.07 10.38
CA ILE A 300 1.38 3.19 9.45
C ILE A 300 0.19 4.04 9.87
N SER A 301 0.35 5.36 9.84
CA SER A 301 -0.76 6.30 9.99
C SER A 301 -1.40 6.58 8.64
N MET A 302 -2.64 7.03 8.62
CA MET A 302 -3.34 7.39 7.38
C MET A 302 -4.34 8.52 7.59
N ARG A 303 -4.62 9.23 6.50
CA ARG A 303 -5.74 10.14 6.34
C ARG A 303 -6.77 9.52 5.41
N LEU A 304 -8.03 9.61 5.79
CA LEU A 304 -9.21 9.18 5.04
C LEU A 304 -10.13 10.37 4.81
N GLY A 305 -10.78 10.44 3.65
CA GLY A 305 -11.85 11.41 3.40
C GLY A 305 -12.50 11.25 2.04
N VAL A 306 -13.67 11.85 1.88
CA VAL A 306 -14.39 11.84 0.60
C VAL A 306 -13.65 12.76 -0.37
N ALA A 307 -13.21 12.20 -1.50
CA ALA A 307 -12.59 12.99 -2.57
C ALA A 307 -13.62 13.98 -3.14
N ASP A 308 -13.20 15.18 -3.51
CA ASP A 308 -14.10 16.14 -4.15
C ASP A 308 -14.51 15.64 -5.54
N PRO A 309 -15.80 15.31 -5.78
CA PRO A 309 -16.25 14.75 -7.05
C PRO A 309 -16.11 15.72 -8.22
N ASN A 310 -15.96 17.02 -7.96
CA ASN A 310 -15.81 18.04 -9.00
C ASN A 310 -14.37 18.17 -9.52
N HIS A 311 -13.40 17.53 -8.85
CA HIS A 311 -12.01 17.55 -9.26
C HIS A 311 -11.61 16.16 -9.76
N ALA A 312 -11.09 16.09 -10.99
CA ALA A 312 -10.42 14.89 -11.43
C ALA A 312 -9.30 14.52 -10.44
N GLY A 313 -9.19 13.24 -10.09
CA GLY A 313 -8.09 12.70 -9.29
C GLY A 313 -6.73 13.06 -9.91
N PRO A 314 -5.64 13.09 -9.13
CA PRO A 314 -4.29 13.19 -9.70
C PRO A 314 -4.06 12.05 -10.70
N PRO A 315 -3.15 12.23 -11.67
CA PRO A 315 -2.77 11.16 -12.57
C PRO A 315 -2.20 9.97 -11.80
N HIS A 316 -2.31 8.77 -12.38
CA HIS A 316 -1.67 7.60 -11.83
C HIS A 316 -0.16 7.73 -11.91
N THR A 317 0.51 7.46 -10.79
CA THR A 317 1.96 7.25 -10.76
C THR A 317 2.35 6.10 -11.69
N PRO A 318 3.52 6.16 -12.35
CA PRO A 318 3.97 5.09 -13.24
C PRO A 318 4.21 3.78 -12.45
N ARG A 319 4.20 2.68 -13.20
CA ARG A 319 4.60 1.36 -12.72
C ARG A 319 5.73 0.82 -13.58
N LEU A 320 6.58 0.01 -12.96
CA LEU A 320 7.56 -0.79 -13.69
C LEU A 320 6.86 -1.73 -14.66
N ASP A 321 7.53 -2.01 -15.77
CA ASP A 321 7.04 -3.02 -16.70
C ASP A 321 6.97 -4.39 -15.99
N VAL A 322 5.98 -5.20 -16.35
CA VAL A 322 5.77 -6.51 -15.73
C VAL A 322 7.02 -7.39 -15.83
N THR A 323 7.79 -7.29 -16.92
CA THR A 323 9.03 -8.04 -17.11
C THR A 323 10.17 -7.64 -16.16
N GLN A 324 10.08 -6.46 -15.54
CA GLN A 324 11.03 -5.98 -14.54
C GLN A 324 10.67 -6.43 -13.11
N THR A 325 9.47 -6.95 -12.92
CA THR A 325 8.93 -7.32 -11.60
C THR A 325 8.45 -8.75 -11.52
N VAL A 326 8.27 -9.44 -12.65
CA VAL A 326 7.78 -10.82 -12.74
C VAL A 326 8.72 -11.65 -13.61
N ASP A 327 9.33 -12.67 -13.02
CA ASP A 327 10.10 -13.69 -13.71
C ASP A 327 9.23 -14.91 -14.00
N THR A 328 9.06 -15.22 -15.29
CA THR A 328 8.33 -16.40 -15.80
C THR A 328 9.26 -17.43 -16.45
N SER A 329 10.58 -17.29 -16.28
CA SER A 329 11.59 -18.15 -16.92
C SER A 329 11.37 -19.63 -16.63
N ALA A 330 10.95 -19.99 -15.41
CA ALA A 330 10.67 -21.36 -14.98
C ALA A 330 9.43 -22.00 -15.65
N VAL A 331 8.58 -21.20 -16.29
CA VAL A 331 7.30 -21.63 -16.88
C VAL A 331 7.10 -21.16 -18.33
N ARG A 332 8.18 -20.73 -19.00
CA ARG A 332 8.11 -20.14 -20.36
C ARG A 332 7.35 -21.01 -21.35
N ASP A 333 7.58 -22.32 -21.32
CA ASP A 333 6.94 -23.29 -22.22
C ASP A 333 5.44 -23.54 -21.92
N ARG A 334 4.92 -22.96 -20.82
CA ARG A 334 3.54 -23.13 -20.33
C ARG A 334 2.68 -21.87 -20.47
N LEU A 335 3.26 -20.76 -20.93
CA LEU A 335 2.58 -19.47 -21.09
C LEU A 335 2.34 -19.09 -22.56
N THR A 336 2.80 -19.90 -23.51
CA THR A 336 2.52 -19.80 -24.95
C THR A 336 1.26 -20.55 -25.33
#